data_AF-A0A8S9LME7-F1
#
_entry.id   AF-A0A8S9LME7-F1
#
_cell.length_a   1.000
_cell.length_b   1.000
_cell.length_c   1.000
_cell.angle_alpha   90.00
_cell.angle_beta   90.00
_cell.angle_gamma   90.00
#
_symmetry.space_group_name_H-M   'P 1'
#
loop_
_entity.id
_entity.type
_entity.pdbx_description
1 polymer ?
#
loop_
_entity_poly.entity_id
_entity_poly.type
_entity_poly.pdbx_seq_one_letter_code
_entity_poly.pdbx_strand_id
1 'polypeptide(L)'
;MLDSVTSVRVAMVDLLLLLRDVRTFQFNTVVSLDVLLSVLASDQTNVAKGIARLLMPSYFPSRKRAEEACTRCRTLINRNPLAGARFCEFLVSLGATVQSALQLVEFFLNSILSGDDKLEDNQIEGLLLASYYLCKDLVAADSGCMASLKELLPGEKLKSLLAFAPTAQAQSAVFDILAMVSPETVSDVLEDCMSLVVNCGGLPGDEGRQVEMRSVHKLLLSSNAFSDLIGTFTSTLQKTAYRCQINFGDEVERKNVYSATRKKSKSSRNSSSAKWKHVSEKNAISFEEDYSVAVGIAWQIKDLLVIEDARKAMLESSDIEELCIALKVVSQTSILQAMDVYPVLAYTSLALHMTLRNLDTDAQMNDTEARTSLLSLLILYSSLQSNY
;
A
#
# COMPACT_ATOMS: atom_id res chain seq x y z
N MET A 1 4.91 19.56 25.19
CA MET A 1 4.21 18.70 24.22
C MET A 1 4.66 18.93 22.77
N LEU A 2 5.09 20.13 22.38
CA LEU A 2 5.56 20.44 21.01
C LEU A 2 7.09 20.50 20.88
N ASP A 3 7.82 19.93 21.83
CA ASP A 3 9.29 19.90 21.76
C ASP A 3 9.72 18.94 20.65
N SER A 4 10.76 19.31 19.89
CA SER A 4 11.32 18.46 18.82
C SER A 4 11.86 17.12 19.33
N VAL A 5 12.29 17.04 20.59
CA VAL A 5 12.91 15.86 21.18
C VAL A 5 11.86 14.93 21.79
N THR A 6 11.82 13.68 21.34
CA THR A 6 10.86 12.66 21.83
C THR A 6 10.95 12.46 23.35
N SER A 7 12.14 12.39 23.94
CA SER A 7 12.28 12.16 25.39
C SER A 7 11.64 13.26 26.24
N VAL A 8 11.68 14.50 25.76
CA VAL A 8 11.00 15.64 26.41
C VAL A 8 9.49 15.49 26.32
N ARG A 9 8.97 15.07 25.15
CA ARG A 9 7.53 14.82 24.97
C ARG A 9 7.04 13.65 25.83
N VAL A 10 7.81 12.57 25.95
CA VAL A 10 7.52 11.44 26.86
C VAL A 10 7.45 11.92 28.31
N ALA A 11 8.47 12.64 28.79
CA ALA A 11 8.49 13.16 30.16
C ALA A 11 7.31 14.11 30.45
N MET A 12 6.91 14.91 29.46
CA MET A 12 5.71 15.75 29.58
C MET A 12 4.43 14.92 29.71
N VAL A 13 4.29 13.84 28.93
CA VAL A 13 3.12 12.94 29.06
C VAL A 13 3.10 12.25 30.42
N ASP A 14 4.25 11.80 30.92
CA ASP A 14 4.35 11.21 32.26
C ASP A 14 3.94 12.21 33.35
N LEU A 15 4.38 13.46 33.23
CA LEU A 15 3.95 14.54 34.13
C LEU A 15 2.42 14.75 34.06
N LEU A 16 1.83 14.79 32.86
CA LEU A 16 0.38 14.95 32.71
C LEU A 16 -0.40 13.78 33.29
N LEU A 17 0.11 12.55 33.16
CA LEU A 17 -0.49 11.36 33.77
C LEU A 17 -0.45 11.42 35.29
N LEU A 18 0.65 11.91 35.89
CA LEU A 18 0.74 12.14 37.33
C LEU A 18 -0.24 13.22 37.80
N LEU A 19 -0.37 14.32 37.04
CA LEU A 19 -1.29 15.41 37.35
C LEU A 19 -2.76 15.01 37.25
N ARG A 20 -3.10 14.08 36.33
CA ARG A 20 -4.48 13.58 36.15
C ARG A 20 -5.07 13.03 37.45
N ASP A 21 -4.25 12.37 38.26
CA ASP A 21 -4.72 11.71 39.48
C ASP A 21 -4.86 12.69 40.67
N VAL A 22 -4.47 13.96 40.47
CA VAL A 22 -4.64 15.05 41.44
C VAL A 22 -6.02 15.70 41.26
N ARG A 23 -6.94 15.46 42.19
CA ARG A 23 -8.35 15.88 42.13
C ARG A 23 -8.58 17.38 41.87
N THR A 24 -7.63 18.24 42.21
CA THR A 24 -7.74 19.70 42.07
C THR A 24 -7.21 20.23 40.74
N PHE A 25 -6.64 19.37 39.90
CA PHE A 25 -5.89 19.79 38.72
C PHE A 25 -6.46 19.16 37.45
N GLN A 26 -6.76 19.98 36.44
CA GLN A 26 -7.21 19.50 35.14
C GLN A 26 -6.04 19.59 34.16
N PHE A 27 -5.61 18.48 33.57
CA PHE A 27 -4.47 18.47 32.64
C PHE A 27 -4.67 19.39 31.42
N ASN A 28 -5.93 19.65 31.05
CA ASN A 28 -6.30 20.52 29.93
C ASN A 28 -5.96 22.01 30.17
N THR A 29 -5.67 22.41 31.41
CA THR A 29 -5.18 23.77 31.73
C THR A 29 -3.69 23.93 31.48
N VAL A 30 -2.93 22.83 31.44
CA VAL A 30 -1.49 22.83 31.13
C VAL A 30 -1.26 22.65 29.64
N VAL A 31 -2.03 21.77 29.00
CA VAL A 31 -1.97 21.55 27.56
C VAL A 31 -3.38 21.50 27.01
N SER A 32 -3.69 22.34 26.02
CA SER A 32 -5.01 22.34 25.40
C SER A 32 -5.31 20.99 24.74
N LEU A 33 -6.60 20.63 24.70
CA LEU A 33 -7.03 19.39 24.07
C LEU A 33 -6.60 19.31 22.59
N ASP A 34 -6.67 20.42 21.85
CA ASP A 34 -6.31 20.42 20.43
C ASP A 34 -4.82 20.11 20.20
N VAL A 35 -3.94 20.57 21.10
CA VAL A 35 -2.52 20.18 21.07
C VAL A 35 -2.35 18.69 21.38
N LEU A 36 -3.07 18.15 22.37
CA LEU A 36 -3.03 16.72 22.67
C LEU A 36 -3.51 15.87 21.49
N LEU A 37 -4.58 16.28 20.81
CA LEU A 37 -5.11 15.55 19.65
C LEU A 37 -4.17 15.63 18.45
N SER A 38 -3.57 16.79 18.17
CA SER A 38 -2.58 16.93 17.12
C SER A 38 -1.35 16.04 17.33
N VAL A 39 -0.86 15.95 18.58
CA VAL A 39 0.25 15.06 18.93
C VAL A 39 -0.17 13.59 18.88
N LEU A 40 -1.37 13.24 19.37
CA LEU A 40 -1.89 11.87 19.28
C LEU A 40 -1.99 11.37 17.83
N ALA A 41 -2.38 12.24 16.90
CA ALA A 41 -2.55 11.93 15.49
C ALA A 41 -1.24 11.59 14.75
N SER A 42 -0.11 12.18 15.17
CA SER A 42 1.12 12.20 14.34
C SER A 42 2.40 11.75 15.05
N ASP A 43 2.40 11.67 16.39
CA ASP A 43 3.61 11.36 17.15
C ASP A 43 3.86 9.84 17.25
N GLN A 44 5.08 9.50 17.71
CA GLN A 44 5.54 8.15 17.94
C GLN A 44 4.67 7.40 18.96
N THR A 45 4.59 6.09 18.78
CA THR A 45 3.72 5.17 19.54
C THR A 45 3.79 5.36 21.06
N ASN A 46 4.97 5.59 21.63
CA ASN A 46 5.11 5.77 23.08
C ASN A 46 4.41 7.04 23.59
N VAL A 47 4.56 8.17 22.87
CA VAL A 47 3.90 9.44 23.23
C VAL A 47 2.41 9.33 22.98
N ALA A 48 2.01 8.84 21.80
CA ALA A 48 0.62 8.67 21.41
C ALA A 48 -0.15 7.76 22.38
N LYS A 49 0.43 6.62 22.78
CA LYS A 49 -0.17 5.69 23.75
C LYS A 49 -0.34 6.33 25.13
N GLY A 50 0.62 7.15 25.57
CA GLY A 50 0.50 7.87 26.84
C GLY A 50 -0.59 8.95 26.81
N ILE A 51 -0.76 9.66 25.69
CA ILE A 51 -1.90 10.59 25.49
C ILE A 51 -3.21 9.81 25.45
N ALA A 52 -3.29 8.69 24.74
CA ALA A 52 -4.48 7.85 24.72
C ALA A 52 -4.87 7.38 26.14
N ARG A 53 -3.89 6.98 26.96
CA ARG A 53 -4.08 6.66 28.39
C ARG A 53 -4.61 7.83 29.21
N LEU A 54 -4.15 9.06 28.92
CA LEU A 54 -4.65 10.27 29.56
C LEU A 54 -6.13 10.52 29.20
N LEU A 55 -6.51 10.29 27.94
CA LEU A 55 -7.84 10.54 27.39
C LEU A 55 -8.87 9.42 27.67
N MET A 56 -8.41 8.20 27.94
CA MET A 56 -9.26 7.02 28.10
C MET A 56 -10.40 7.18 29.11
N PRO A 57 -10.21 7.76 30.31
CA PRO A 57 -11.32 7.97 31.26
C PRO A 57 -12.42 8.91 30.73
N SER A 58 -12.08 9.82 29.82
CA SER A 58 -13.03 10.77 29.24
C SER A 58 -13.79 10.18 28.06
N TYR A 59 -13.08 9.48 27.17
CA TYR A 59 -13.63 9.02 25.89
C TYR A 59 -14.04 7.55 25.86
N PHE A 60 -13.46 6.70 26.72
CA PHE A 60 -13.85 5.29 26.86
C PHE A 60 -13.92 4.87 28.34
N PRO A 61 -14.85 5.46 29.13
CA PRO A 61 -14.92 5.24 30.57
C PRO A 61 -15.39 3.82 30.95
N SER A 62 -14.59 3.12 31.76
CA SER A 62 -14.88 1.75 32.22
C SER A 62 -16.10 1.60 33.14
N ARG A 63 -16.61 2.69 33.71
CA ARG A 63 -17.76 2.70 34.64
C ARG A 63 -19.09 3.09 33.98
N LYS A 64 -19.09 3.38 32.68
CA LYS A 64 -20.29 3.74 31.93
C LYS A 64 -20.78 2.57 31.08
N ARG A 65 -22.00 2.69 30.57
CA ARG A 65 -22.53 1.72 29.61
C ARG A 65 -21.74 1.79 28.30
N ALA A 66 -21.65 0.67 27.59
CA ALA A 66 -20.90 0.56 26.35
C ALA A 66 -21.37 1.58 25.30
N GLU A 67 -22.67 1.83 25.20
CA GLU A 67 -23.25 2.77 24.23
C GLU A 67 -22.79 4.22 24.50
N GLU A 68 -22.67 4.61 25.77
CA GLU A 68 -22.14 5.93 26.16
C GLU A 68 -20.67 6.05 25.79
N ALA A 69 -19.88 4.97 25.98
CA ALA A 69 -18.48 4.94 25.60
C ALA A 69 -18.29 5.01 24.07
N CYS A 70 -19.10 4.26 23.30
CA CYS A 70 -19.09 4.32 21.83
C CYS A 70 -19.43 5.72 21.31
N THR A 71 -20.46 6.36 21.88
CA THR A 71 -20.85 7.73 21.50
C THR A 71 -19.74 8.74 21.80
N ARG A 72 -19.04 8.60 22.94
CA ARG A 72 -17.90 9.45 23.30
C ARG A 72 -16.72 9.24 22.36
N CYS A 73 -16.38 7.99 22.02
CA CYS A 73 -15.36 7.70 21.02
C CYS A 73 -15.70 8.28 19.64
N ARG A 74 -16.96 8.17 19.19
CA ARG A 74 -17.41 8.81 17.94
C ARG A 74 -17.27 10.33 18.01
N THR A 75 -17.57 10.94 19.16
CA THR A 75 -17.35 12.39 19.36
C THR A 75 -15.87 12.77 19.22
N LEU A 76 -14.94 11.92 19.69
CA LEU A 76 -13.51 12.14 19.51
C LEU A 76 -13.10 12.10 18.03
N ILE A 77 -13.57 11.09 17.29
CA ILE A 77 -13.31 10.94 15.85
C ILE A 77 -13.91 12.13 15.08
N ASN A 78 -15.15 12.52 15.38
CA ASN A 78 -15.78 13.68 14.74
C ASN A 78 -15.01 14.99 14.98
N ARG A 79 -14.34 15.13 16.14
CA ARG A 79 -13.53 16.31 16.46
C ARG A 79 -12.16 16.27 15.79
N ASN A 80 -11.51 15.12 15.76
CA ASN A 80 -10.22 14.92 15.09
C ASN A 80 -10.13 13.45 14.62
N PRO A 81 -10.40 13.17 13.34
CA PRO A 81 -10.54 11.80 12.86
C PRO A 81 -9.29 10.94 13.04
N LEU A 82 -8.11 11.49 12.71
CA LEU A 82 -6.85 10.77 12.81
C LEU A 82 -6.46 10.53 14.28
N ALA A 83 -6.64 11.51 15.17
CA ALA A 83 -6.40 11.33 16.60
C ALA A 83 -7.37 10.32 17.21
N GLY A 84 -8.63 10.32 16.80
CA GLY A 84 -9.63 9.35 17.24
C GLY A 84 -9.33 7.92 16.77
N ALA A 85 -8.85 7.75 15.54
CA ALA A 85 -8.36 6.45 15.05
C ALA A 85 -7.14 5.97 15.85
N ARG A 86 -6.14 6.84 16.04
CA ARG A 86 -4.94 6.56 16.86
C ARG A 86 -5.26 6.28 18.32
N PHE A 87 -6.32 6.89 18.87
CA PHE A 87 -6.81 6.54 20.20
C PHE A 87 -7.29 5.08 20.25
N CYS A 88 -8.01 4.64 19.23
CA CYS A 88 -8.55 3.28 19.14
C CYS A 88 -7.45 2.21 19.00
N GLU A 89 -6.33 2.51 18.36
CA GLU A 89 -5.14 1.65 18.29
C GLU A 89 -4.56 1.26 19.64
N PHE A 90 -4.80 2.04 20.70
CA PHE A 90 -4.27 1.72 22.01
C PHE A 90 -5.31 1.18 22.97
N LEU A 91 -6.60 1.17 22.62
CA LEU A 91 -7.70 0.90 23.53
C LEU A 91 -7.57 -0.46 24.23
N VAL A 92 -7.38 -1.53 23.45
CA VAL A 92 -7.27 -2.90 23.99
C VAL A 92 -6.04 -3.00 24.90
N SER A 93 -4.89 -2.50 24.44
CA SER A 93 -3.64 -2.50 25.22
C SER A 93 -3.68 -1.64 26.49
N LEU A 94 -4.62 -0.72 26.59
CA LEU A 94 -4.85 0.15 27.75
C LEU A 94 -5.94 -0.38 28.70
N GLY A 95 -6.54 -1.54 28.40
CA GLY A 95 -7.46 -2.25 29.27
C GLY A 95 -8.92 -2.21 28.84
N ALA A 96 -9.24 -1.81 27.61
CA ALA A 96 -10.57 -2.05 27.05
C ALA A 96 -10.82 -3.57 26.94
N THR A 97 -12.03 -4.02 27.28
CA THR A 97 -12.36 -5.45 27.13
C THR A 97 -12.62 -5.78 25.67
N VAL A 98 -12.32 -7.01 25.27
CA VAL A 98 -12.61 -7.55 23.92
C VAL A 98 -14.06 -7.26 23.51
N GLN A 99 -15.02 -7.54 24.39
CA GLN A 99 -16.45 -7.31 24.11
C GLN A 99 -16.75 -5.83 23.82
N SER A 100 -16.17 -4.91 24.60
CA SER A 100 -16.39 -3.47 24.41
C SER A 100 -15.74 -2.96 23.11
N ALA A 101 -14.61 -3.55 22.70
CA ALA A 101 -13.96 -3.23 21.44
C ALA A 101 -14.75 -3.78 20.24
N LEU A 102 -15.28 -5.00 20.31
CA LEU A 102 -16.18 -5.56 19.29
C LEU A 102 -17.43 -4.69 19.10
N GLN A 103 -18.07 -4.27 20.19
CA GLN A 103 -19.20 -3.35 20.15
C GLN A 103 -18.84 -1.99 19.53
N LEU A 104 -17.62 -1.51 19.76
CA LEU A 104 -17.15 -0.26 19.17
C LEU A 104 -16.93 -0.38 17.66
N VAL A 105 -16.35 -1.49 17.20
CA VAL A 105 -16.24 -1.82 15.76
C VAL A 105 -17.63 -1.86 15.13
N GLU A 106 -18.56 -2.61 15.73
CA GLU A 106 -19.94 -2.70 15.23
C GLU A 106 -20.59 -1.31 15.10
N PHE A 107 -20.47 -0.51 16.15
CA PHE A 107 -21.05 0.83 16.22
C PHE A 107 -20.49 1.76 15.14
N PHE A 108 -19.18 1.76 14.91
CA PHE A 108 -18.55 2.59 13.87
C PHE A 108 -18.99 2.19 12.47
N LEU A 109 -18.98 0.89 12.16
CA LEU A 109 -19.32 0.40 10.83
C LEU A 109 -20.81 0.59 10.52
N ASN A 110 -21.68 0.34 11.50
CA ASN A 110 -23.11 0.61 11.33
C ASN A 110 -23.38 2.11 11.16
N SER A 111 -22.61 2.98 11.81
CA SER A 111 -22.72 4.44 11.63
C SER A 111 -22.35 4.91 10.22
N ILE A 112 -21.40 4.23 9.56
CA ILE A 112 -21.04 4.53 8.17
C ILE A 112 -22.18 4.08 7.24
N LEU A 113 -22.68 2.86 7.45
CA LEU A 113 -23.66 2.23 6.55
C LEU A 113 -25.08 2.77 6.72
N SER A 114 -25.44 3.33 7.88
CA SER A 114 -26.79 3.82 8.13
C SER A 114 -27.14 5.07 7.32
N GLY A 115 -26.15 5.87 6.88
CA GLY A 115 -26.37 7.05 6.03
C GLY A 115 -27.21 8.19 6.64
N ASP A 116 -27.78 7.99 7.83
CA ASP A 116 -28.68 8.93 8.51
C ASP A 116 -27.98 10.22 8.99
N ASP A 117 -26.70 10.14 9.31
CA ASP A 117 -25.86 11.30 9.64
C ASP A 117 -25.01 11.64 8.42
N LYS A 118 -25.06 12.90 7.95
CA LYS A 118 -24.20 13.38 6.87
C LYS A 118 -22.74 13.47 7.37
N LEU A 119 -22.05 12.34 7.36
CA LEU A 119 -20.63 12.22 7.71
C LEU A 119 -19.78 12.90 6.63
N GLU A 120 -18.77 13.64 7.07
CA GLU A 120 -17.74 14.18 6.19
C GLU A 120 -16.72 13.09 5.82
N ASP A 121 -16.06 13.21 4.66
CA ASP A 121 -15.12 12.20 4.16
C ASP A 121 -13.99 11.87 5.16
N ASN A 122 -13.48 12.88 5.84
CA ASN A 122 -12.46 12.74 6.88
C ASN A 122 -12.99 11.96 8.11
N GLN A 123 -14.27 12.08 8.45
CA GLN A 123 -14.89 11.35 9.55
C GLN A 123 -15.07 9.89 9.18
N ILE A 124 -15.50 9.60 7.94
CA ILE A 124 -15.60 8.23 7.43
C ILE A 124 -14.23 7.56 7.45
N GLU A 125 -13.20 8.24 6.95
CA GLU A 125 -11.82 7.76 7.01
C GLU A 125 -11.37 7.46 8.45
N GLY A 126 -11.62 8.36 9.40
CA GLY A 126 -11.29 8.14 10.81
C GLY A 126 -12.02 6.95 11.43
N LEU A 127 -13.30 6.74 11.09
CA LEU A 127 -14.09 5.59 11.57
C LEU A 127 -13.58 4.26 10.99
N LEU A 128 -13.20 4.23 9.71
CA LEU A 128 -12.63 3.05 9.06
C LEU A 128 -11.24 2.72 9.62
N LEU A 129 -10.37 3.72 9.79
CA LEU A 129 -9.06 3.54 10.42
C LEU A 129 -9.19 3.06 11.87
N ALA A 130 -10.10 3.65 12.64
CA ALA A 130 -10.37 3.22 14.02
C ALA A 130 -10.82 1.75 14.06
N SER A 131 -11.74 1.37 13.17
CA SER A 131 -12.21 -0.01 13.03
C SER A 131 -11.07 -0.97 12.66
N TYR A 132 -10.21 -0.60 11.72
CA TYR A 132 -9.04 -1.40 11.35
C TYR A 132 -8.11 -1.64 12.55
N TYR A 133 -7.76 -0.58 13.29
CA TYR A 133 -6.89 -0.72 14.45
C TYR A 133 -7.49 -1.60 15.55
N LEU A 134 -8.80 -1.47 15.81
CA LEU A 134 -9.50 -2.33 16.76
C LEU A 134 -9.51 -3.78 16.30
N CYS A 135 -9.84 -4.05 15.02
CA CYS A 135 -9.78 -5.40 14.47
C CYS A 135 -8.38 -6.00 14.60
N LYS A 136 -7.33 -5.24 14.29
CA LYS A 136 -5.94 -5.67 14.42
C LYS A 136 -5.59 -6.11 15.84
N ASP A 137 -5.94 -5.30 16.84
CA ASP A 137 -5.70 -5.62 18.24
C ASP A 137 -6.54 -6.81 18.71
N LEU A 138 -7.80 -6.92 18.26
CA LEU A 138 -8.70 -8.04 18.59
C LEU A 138 -8.17 -9.37 18.05
N VAL A 139 -7.74 -9.41 16.79
CA VAL A 139 -7.16 -10.61 16.17
C VAL A 139 -5.86 -11.02 16.86
N ALA A 140 -5.05 -10.06 17.30
CA ALA A 140 -3.82 -10.34 18.05
C ALA A 140 -4.08 -10.81 19.50
N ALA A 141 -5.18 -10.37 20.12
CA ALA A 141 -5.47 -10.64 21.53
C ALA A 141 -6.07 -12.03 21.77
N ASP A 142 -6.98 -12.50 20.90
CA ASP A 142 -7.69 -13.76 21.11
C ASP A 142 -8.16 -14.38 19.78
N SER A 143 -7.72 -15.61 19.50
CA SER A 143 -8.16 -16.40 18.35
C SER A 143 -9.68 -16.64 18.30
N GLY A 144 -10.37 -16.60 19.45
CA GLY A 144 -11.83 -16.69 19.55
C GLY A 144 -12.55 -15.46 18.97
N CYS A 145 -11.91 -14.29 18.93
CA CYS A 145 -12.49 -13.07 18.38
C CYS A 145 -12.73 -13.14 16.87
N MET A 146 -11.94 -13.97 16.17
CA MET A 146 -12.06 -14.13 14.72
C MET A 146 -13.46 -14.56 14.29
N ALA A 147 -14.10 -15.47 15.04
CA ALA A 147 -15.45 -15.92 14.73
C ALA A 147 -16.47 -14.78 14.86
N SER A 148 -16.39 -13.99 15.93
CA SER A 148 -17.26 -12.83 16.15
C SER A 148 -17.03 -11.72 15.13
N LEU A 149 -15.78 -11.47 14.74
CA LEU A 149 -15.46 -10.50 13.69
C LEU A 149 -16.01 -10.94 12.33
N LYS A 150 -15.90 -12.22 11.98
CA LYS A 150 -16.48 -12.77 10.74
C LYS A 150 -18.00 -12.63 10.69
N GLU A 151 -18.67 -12.88 11.82
CA GLU A 151 -20.13 -12.69 11.92
C GLU A 151 -20.52 -11.20 11.77
N LEU A 152 -19.73 -10.31 12.35
CA LEU A 152 -19.95 -8.85 12.30
C LEU A 152 -19.63 -8.23 10.93
N LEU A 153 -18.72 -8.87 10.18
CA LEU A 153 -18.15 -8.41 8.92
C LEU A 153 -18.32 -9.44 7.78
N PRO A 154 -19.57 -9.72 7.37
CA PRO A 154 -19.78 -10.54 6.17
C PRO A 154 -19.29 -9.81 4.91
N GLY A 155 -18.94 -10.57 3.87
CA GLY A 155 -18.38 -10.04 2.60
C GLY A 155 -19.17 -8.88 2.00
N GLU A 156 -20.50 -9.01 1.94
CA GLU A 156 -21.41 -7.95 1.44
C GLU A 156 -21.30 -6.63 2.22
N LYS A 157 -21.11 -6.71 3.54
CA LYS A 157 -20.93 -5.52 4.39
C LYS A 157 -19.58 -4.87 4.13
N LEU A 158 -18.52 -5.66 3.97
CA LEU A 158 -17.18 -5.17 3.62
C LEU A 158 -17.15 -4.53 2.23
N LYS A 159 -17.80 -5.14 1.24
CA LYS A 159 -17.99 -4.57 -0.09
C LYS A 159 -18.73 -3.24 -0.03
N SER A 160 -19.81 -3.17 0.76
CA SER A 160 -20.55 -1.93 0.96
C SER A 160 -19.65 -0.85 1.57
N LEU A 161 -18.84 -1.18 2.58
CA LEU A 161 -17.90 -0.24 3.20
C LEU A 161 -16.87 0.32 2.21
N LEU A 162 -16.42 -0.48 1.24
CA LEU A 162 -15.51 -0.01 0.18
C LEU A 162 -16.16 1.10 -0.66
N ALA A 163 -17.45 0.97 -0.98
CA ALA A 163 -18.19 2.01 -1.72
C ALA A 163 -18.35 3.32 -0.93
N PHE A 164 -18.29 3.26 0.41
CA PHE A 164 -18.31 4.43 1.29
C PHE A 164 -16.92 4.99 1.61
N ALA A 165 -15.84 4.33 1.21
CA ALA A 165 -14.47 4.76 1.52
C ALA A 165 -13.98 5.84 0.53
N PRO A 166 -13.90 7.12 0.93
CA PRO A 166 -13.73 8.24 -0.01
C PRO A 166 -12.28 8.46 -0.44
N THR A 167 -11.31 7.89 0.30
CA THR A 167 -9.88 8.13 0.12
C THR A 167 -9.10 6.83 0.04
N ALA A 168 -7.88 6.90 -0.52
CA ALA A 168 -6.97 5.76 -0.57
C ALA A 168 -6.66 5.18 0.81
N GLN A 169 -6.56 6.03 1.84
CA GLN A 169 -6.33 5.59 3.21
C GLN A 169 -7.55 4.87 3.81
N ALA A 170 -8.77 5.36 3.53
CA ALA A 170 -10.00 4.69 3.91
C ALA A 170 -10.14 3.33 3.22
N GLN A 171 -9.86 3.25 1.92
CA GLN A 171 -9.88 2.00 1.16
C GLN A 171 -8.83 1.01 1.68
N SER A 172 -7.61 1.48 1.97
CA SER A 172 -6.55 0.68 2.61
C SER A 172 -7.05 0.00 3.88
N ALA A 173 -7.73 0.76 4.75
CA ALA A 173 -8.28 0.22 6.00
C ALA A 173 -9.31 -0.88 5.76
N VAL A 174 -10.18 -0.73 4.76
CA VAL A 174 -11.17 -1.76 4.38
C VAL A 174 -10.48 -3.01 3.84
N PHE A 175 -9.51 -2.86 2.92
CA PHE A 175 -8.74 -4.00 2.39
C PHE A 175 -7.96 -4.73 3.47
N ASP A 176 -7.35 -4.00 4.40
CA ASP A 176 -6.62 -4.59 5.52
C ASP A 176 -7.53 -5.33 6.51
N ILE A 177 -8.75 -4.81 6.75
CA ILE A 177 -9.77 -5.53 7.52
C ILE A 177 -10.15 -6.82 6.79
N LEU A 178 -10.39 -6.75 5.48
CA LEU A 178 -10.80 -7.92 4.67
C LEU A 178 -9.71 -8.99 4.66
N ALA A 179 -8.45 -8.59 4.43
CA ALA A 179 -7.29 -9.50 4.43
C ALA A 179 -7.08 -10.21 5.77
N MET A 180 -7.48 -9.57 6.87
CA MET A 180 -7.29 -10.09 8.23
C MET A 180 -8.48 -10.91 8.73
N VAL A 181 -9.71 -10.48 8.44
CA VAL A 181 -10.93 -11.08 9.00
C VAL A 181 -11.51 -12.14 8.07
N SER A 182 -11.64 -11.84 6.77
CA SER A 182 -12.40 -12.66 5.80
C SER A 182 -11.72 -12.69 4.43
N PRO A 183 -10.47 -13.17 4.30
CA PRO A 183 -9.79 -13.23 3.00
C PRO A 183 -10.53 -14.11 1.98
N GLU A 184 -11.35 -15.05 2.43
CA GLU A 184 -12.18 -15.91 1.57
C GLU A 184 -13.26 -15.16 0.78
N THR A 185 -13.67 -13.96 1.21
CA THR A 185 -14.70 -13.16 0.53
C THR A 185 -14.10 -12.22 -0.53
N VAL A 186 -12.84 -12.43 -0.91
CA VAL A 186 -12.16 -11.60 -1.94
C VAL A 186 -12.92 -11.58 -3.26
N SER A 187 -13.66 -12.65 -3.59
CA SER A 187 -14.47 -12.74 -4.81
C SER A 187 -15.44 -11.57 -4.97
N ASP A 188 -15.95 -11.05 -3.85
CA ASP A 188 -16.98 -10.01 -3.85
C ASP A 188 -16.41 -8.64 -4.22
N VAL A 189 -15.10 -8.44 -4.02
CA VAL A 189 -14.36 -7.19 -4.25
C VAL A 189 -13.23 -7.35 -5.27
N LEU A 190 -13.13 -8.51 -5.93
CA LEU A 190 -12.02 -8.83 -6.83
C LEU A 190 -11.95 -7.87 -8.02
N GLU A 191 -13.12 -7.50 -8.57
CA GLU A 191 -13.20 -6.52 -9.66
C GLU A 191 -12.68 -5.15 -9.24
N ASP A 192 -13.04 -4.69 -8.03
CA ASP A 192 -12.53 -3.43 -7.46
C ASP A 192 -11.02 -3.48 -7.26
N CYS A 193 -10.50 -4.61 -6.76
CA CYS A 193 -9.06 -4.84 -6.59
C CYS A 193 -8.33 -4.78 -7.94
N MET A 194 -8.82 -5.50 -8.95
CA MET A 194 -8.19 -5.55 -10.27
C MET A 194 -8.28 -4.21 -11.00
N SER A 195 -9.37 -3.47 -10.81
CA SER A 195 -9.51 -2.09 -11.29
C SER A 195 -8.41 -1.19 -10.72
N LEU A 196 -8.14 -1.25 -9.41
CA LEU A 196 -7.05 -0.49 -8.79
C LEU A 196 -5.68 -0.93 -9.32
N VAL A 197 -5.45 -2.24 -9.47
CA VAL A 197 -4.20 -2.82 -9.98
C VAL A 197 -3.84 -2.27 -11.36
N VAL A 198 -4.82 -2.15 -12.28
CA VAL A 198 -4.58 -1.63 -13.64
C VAL A 198 -4.64 -0.12 -13.72
N ASN A 199 -5.43 0.54 -12.87
CA ASN A 199 -5.46 2.00 -12.73
C ASN A 199 -4.28 2.47 -11.87
N CYS A 200 -3.04 2.14 -12.26
CA CYS A 200 -1.81 2.42 -11.52
C CYS A 200 -0.88 3.43 -12.22
N GLY A 201 -1.37 4.16 -13.22
CA GLY A 201 -0.64 5.28 -13.83
C GLY A 201 -0.22 6.30 -12.77
N GLY A 202 1.06 6.71 -12.79
CA GLY A 202 1.63 7.65 -11.82
C GLY A 202 1.85 7.09 -10.40
N LEU A 203 1.55 5.81 -10.14
CA LEU A 203 1.70 5.18 -8.83
C LEU A 203 3.08 5.39 -8.17
N PRO A 204 4.23 5.36 -8.88
CA PRO A 204 5.52 5.53 -8.24
C PRO A 204 5.73 6.90 -7.56
N GLY A 205 4.98 7.93 -7.95
CA GLY A 205 5.04 9.27 -7.37
C GLY A 205 3.97 9.58 -6.33
N ASP A 206 3.08 8.63 -6.02
CA ASP A 206 1.94 8.84 -5.13
C ASP A 206 2.00 7.89 -3.91
N GLU A 207 2.55 8.38 -2.80
CA GLU A 207 2.73 7.59 -1.58
C GLU A 207 1.40 7.07 -1.00
N GLY A 208 0.31 7.84 -1.11
CA GLY A 208 -1.00 7.44 -0.60
C GLY A 208 -1.56 6.24 -1.36
N ARG A 209 -1.50 6.29 -2.70
CA ARG A 209 -1.92 5.17 -3.56
C ARG A 209 -0.99 3.97 -3.44
N GLN A 210 0.29 4.16 -3.09
CA GLN A 210 1.19 3.04 -2.81
C GLN A 210 0.80 2.27 -1.54
N VAL A 211 0.33 2.97 -0.50
CA VAL A 211 -0.16 2.31 0.72
C VAL A 211 -1.42 1.50 0.41
N GLU A 212 -2.38 2.08 -0.32
CA GLU A 212 -3.58 1.39 -0.79
C GLU A 212 -3.26 0.16 -1.63
N MET A 213 -2.35 0.30 -2.59
CA MET A 213 -1.93 -0.80 -3.44
C MET A 213 -1.31 -1.95 -2.63
N ARG A 214 -0.54 -1.64 -1.59
CA ARG A 214 0.03 -2.67 -0.70
C ARG A 214 -1.04 -3.38 0.11
N SER A 215 -2.09 -2.69 0.56
CA SER A 215 -3.23 -3.33 1.23
C SER A 215 -4.00 -4.25 0.27
N VAL A 216 -4.16 -3.86 -1.01
CA VAL A 216 -4.72 -4.73 -2.07
C VAL A 216 -3.83 -5.95 -2.30
N HIS A 217 -2.52 -5.77 -2.46
CA HIS A 217 -1.57 -6.88 -2.63
C HIS A 217 -1.62 -7.86 -1.46
N LYS A 218 -1.64 -7.34 -0.23
CA LYS A 218 -1.76 -8.15 0.97
C LYS A 218 -3.07 -8.94 0.99
N LEU A 219 -4.19 -8.34 0.59
CA LEU A 219 -5.45 -9.05 0.45
C LEU A 219 -5.39 -10.17 -0.59
N LEU A 220 -4.88 -9.88 -1.79
CA LEU A 220 -4.77 -10.85 -2.87
C LEU A 220 -3.82 -12.01 -2.51
N LEU A 221 -2.77 -11.72 -1.74
CA LEU A 221 -1.82 -12.73 -1.25
C LEU A 221 -2.41 -13.59 -0.12
N SER A 222 -3.17 -12.99 0.80
CA SER A 222 -3.85 -13.73 1.88
C SER A 222 -5.05 -14.54 1.39
N SER A 223 -5.42 -14.41 0.12
CA SER A 223 -6.52 -15.10 -0.54
C SER A 223 -6.02 -15.94 -1.71
N ASN A 224 -6.90 -16.73 -2.33
CA ASN A 224 -6.54 -17.54 -3.50
C ASN A 224 -6.52 -16.73 -4.81
N ALA A 225 -6.43 -15.39 -4.77
CA ALA A 225 -6.55 -14.50 -5.91
C ALA A 225 -5.20 -13.93 -6.41
N PHE A 226 -4.08 -14.35 -5.81
CA PHE A 226 -2.76 -13.88 -6.23
C PHE A 226 -2.41 -14.31 -7.67
N SER A 227 -2.88 -15.47 -8.14
CA SER A 227 -2.72 -15.88 -9.54
C SER A 227 -3.40 -14.92 -10.51
N ASP A 228 -4.58 -14.41 -10.15
CA ASP A 228 -5.32 -13.44 -10.98
C ASP A 228 -4.55 -12.12 -11.09
N LEU A 229 -3.85 -11.71 -10.03
CA LEU A 229 -2.96 -10.55 -10.05
C LEU A 229 -1.84 -10.73 -11.07
N ILE A 230 -1.17 -11.90 -11.04
CA ILE A 230 -0.06 -12.18 -11.96
C ILE A 230 -0.55 -12.27 -13.41
N GLY A 231 -1.68 -12.94 -13.66
CA GLY A 231 -2.28 -12.97 -15.00
C GLY A 231 -2.68 -11.58 -15.51
N THR A 232 -3.15 -10.71 -14.62
CA THR A 232 -3.46 -9.30 -14.94
C THR A 232 -2.20 -8.50 -15.26
N PHE A 233 -1.11 -8.67 -14.51
CA PHE A 233 0.19 -8.08 -14.83
C PHE A 233 0.68 -8.55 -16.20
N THR A 234 0.66 -9.86 -16.44
CA THR A 234 1.15 -10.48 -17.67
C THR A 234 0.40 -9.95 -18.88
N SER A 235 -0.93 -10.02 -18.87
CA SER A 235 -1.75 -9.55 -20.00
C SER A 235 -1.58 -8.06 -20.30
N THR A 236 -1.51 -7.22 -19.25
CA THR A 236 -1.34 -5.77 -19.40
C THR A 236 0.05 -5.41 -19.93
N LEU A 237 1.10 -6.07 -19.41
CA LEU A 237 2.46 -5.86 -19.89
C LEU A 237 2.65 -6.41 -21.30
N GLN A 238 2.04 -7.52 -21.67
CA GLN A 238 2.07 -8.06 -23.03
C GLN A 238 1.44 -7.09 -24.04
N LYS A 239 0.27 -6.52 -23.71
CA LYS A 239 -0.37 -5.46 -24.52
C LYS A 239 0.59 -4.29 -24.75
N THR A 240 1.26 -3.84 -23.69
CA THR A 240 2.20 -2.72 -23.77
C THR A 240 3.46 -3.09 -24.56
N ALA A 241 4.02 -4.28 -24.32
CA ALA A 241 5.19 -4.82 -25.01
C ALA A 241 4.94 -4.93 -26.53
N TYR A 242 3.77 -5.39 -26.94
CA TYR A 242 3.36 -5.42 -28.35
C TYR A 242 3.38 -4.02 -28.97
N ARG A 243 2.85 -3.01 -28.27
CA ARG A 243 2.90 -1.62 -28.76
C ARG A 243 4.31 -1.05 -28.78
N CYS A 244 5.15 -1.39 -27.82
CA CYS A 244 6.57 -1.06 -27.83
C CYS A 244 7.27 -1.60 -29.08
N GLN A 245 6.97 -2.85 -29.46
CA GLN A 245 7.54 -3.46 -30.66
C GLN A 245 7.05 -2.80 -31.95
N ILE A 246 5.76 -2.47 -32.06
CA ILE A 246 5.24 -1.74 -33.23
C ILE A 246 5.91 -0.38 -33.38
N ASN A 247 6.05 0.36 -32.27
CA ASN A 247 6.52 1.73 -32.32
C ASN A 247 8.05 1.85 -32.38
N PHE A 248 8.80 0.86 -31.86
CA PHE A 248 10.25 0.95 -31.65
C PHE A 248 11.05 -0.30 -32.07
N GLY A 249 10.40 -1.34 -32.62
CA GLY A 249 11.04 -2.63 -32.93
C GLY A 249 12.23 -2.51 -33.90
N ASP A 250 12.10 -1.70 -34.95
CA ASP A 250 13.17 -1.44 -35.91
C ASP A 250 14.43 -0.81 -35.28
N GLU A 251 14.29 -0.02 -34.21
CA GLU A 251 15.42 0.59 -33.51
C GLU A 251 16.14 -0.39 -32.59
N VAL A 252 15.40 -1.33 -31.99
CA VAL A 252 15.94 -2.41 -31.14
C VAL A 252 16.83 -3.31 -32.00
N GLU A 253 16.35 -3.74 -33.17
CA GLU A 253 17.12 -4.60 -34.08
C GLU A 253 18.34 -3.87 -34.65
N ARG A 254 18.22 -2.61 -35.07
CA ARG A 254 19.35 -1.83 -35.61
C ARG A 254 20.44 -1.59 -34.55
N LYS A 255 20.10 -1.21 -33.31
CA LYS A 255 21.12 -0.95 -32.28
C LYS A 255 21.82 -2.23 -31.79
N ASN A 256 21.15 -3.39 -31.81
CA ASN A 256 21.80 -4.68 -31.53
C ASN A 256 22.86 -5.03 -32.58
N VAL A 257 22.61 -4.70 -33.86
CA VAL A 257 23.53 -4.96 -34.98
C VAL A 257 24.72 -3.99 -35.03
N TYR A 258 24.56 -2.73 -34.58
CA TYR A 258 25.59 -1.69 -34.69
C TYR A 258 26.43 -1.45 -33.41
N SER A 259 26.43 -2.38 -32.44
CA SER A 259 27.24 -2.27 -31.22
C SER A 259 28.77 -2.49 -31.41
N ALA A 260 29.26 -2.41 -32.64
CA ALA A 260 30.68 -2.23 -32.94
C ALA A 260 30.92 -0.85 -33.57
N THR A 261 31.65 -0.01 -32.84
CA THR A 261 32.19 1.33 -33.17
C THR A 261 31.39 2.56 -32.73
N ARG A 262 31.95 3.21 -31.70
CA ARG A 262 31.52 4.46 -31.07
C ARG A 262 31.98 5.65 -31.91
N LYS A 263 31.07 6.54 -32.34
CA LYS A 263 31.43 7.92 -32.72
C LYS A 263 30.54 8.92 -31.98
N LYS A 264 31.20 9.89 -31.35
CA LYS A 264 30.63 11.02 -30.61
C LYS A 264 29.89 11.97 -31.55
N SER A 265 28.75 12.49 -31.10
CA SER A 265 28.21 13.76 -31.61
C SER A 265 27.46 14.53 -30.52
N LYS A 266 27.61 15.86 -30.62
CA LYS A 266 27.27 16.92 -29.67
C LYS A 266 25.79 17.01 -29.32
N SER A 267 25.53 17.43 -28.08
CA SER A 267 24.23 17.82 -27.53
C SER A 267 23.69 19.11 -28.14
N SER A 268 22.37 19.15 -28.40
CA SER A 268 21.58 20.37 -28.29
C SER A 268 20.32 20.07 -27.49
N ARG A 269 20.24 20.69 -26.32
CA ARG A 269 19.12 20.68 -25.38
C ARG A 269 17.98 21.52 -25.95
N ASN A 270 16.77 20.99 -26.00
CA ASN A 270 15.53 21.74 -25.80
C ASN A 270 14.39 20.81 -25.37
N SER A 271 13.61 21.32 -24.44
CA SER A 271 12.74 20.66 -23.49
C SER A 271 11.37 20.25 -24.04
N SER A 272 10.86 19.15 -23.47
CA SER A 272 9.44 18.81 -23.25
C SER A 272 8.49 18.51 -24.42
N SER A 273 8.96 18.20 -25.63
CA SER A 273 8.08 17.57 -26.65
C SER A 273 8.75 16.47 -27.50
N ALA A 274 9.97 16.06 -27.15
CA ALA A 274 10.79 15.19 -27.99
C ALA A 274 10.59 13.68 -27.76
N LYS A 275 9.80 13.26 -26.76
CA LYS A 275 9.72 11.85 -26.31
C LYS A 275 9.00 10.89 -27.27
N TRP A 276 8.22 11.39 -28.23
CA TRP A 276 7.27 10.55 -28.98
C TRP A 276 7.32 10.68 -30.51
N LYS A 277 8.45 11.14 -31.07
CA LYS A 277 8.57 11.52 -32.50
C LYS A 277 8.20 10.43 -33.51
N HIS A 278 8.17 9.16 -33.12
CA HIS A 278 7.92 8.01 -34.00
C HIS A 278 6.50 7.43 -33.91
N VAL A 279 5.66 7.92 -32.99
CA VAL A 279 4.29 7.44 -32.84
C VAL A 279 3.33 8.39 -33.56
N SER A 280 2.40 7.87 -34.35
CA SER A 280 1.37 8.71 -34.99
C SER A 280 0.52 9.43 -33.94
N GLU A 281 0.11 10.68 -34.16
CA GLU A 281 -0.56 11.53 -33.16
C GLU A 281 -1.78 10.87 -32.48
N LYS A 282 -2.57 10.07 -33.21
CA LYS A 282 -3.73 9.34 -32.65
C LYS A 282 -3.33 8.11 -31.83
N ASN A 283 -2.19 7.47 -32.13
CA ASN A 283 -1.67 6.32 -31.40
C ASN A 283 -0.71 6.71 -30.27
N ALA A 284 -0.26 7.97 -30.24
CA ALA A 284 0.67 8.48 -29.24
C ALA A 284 0.02 8.56 -27.86
N ILE A 285 -1.20 9.11 -27.79
CA ILE A 285 -1.97 9.24 -26.54
C ILE A 285 -2.27 7.86 -25.95
N SER A 286 -2.73 6.93 -26.79
CA SER A 286 -3.06 5.57 -26.34
C SER A 286 -1.84 4.74 -25.97
N PHE A 287 -0.65 5.04 -26.51
CA PHE A 287 0.60 4.43 -26.07
C PHE A 287 1.09 5.01 -24.74
N GLU A 288 1.03 6.33 -24.56
CA GLU A 288 1.47 7.00 -23.34
C GLU A 288 0.68 6.53 -22.12
N GLU A 289 -0.64 6.36 -22.27
CA GLU A 289 -1.52 5.78 -21.24
C GLU A 289 -1.13 4.33 -20.91
N ASP A 290 -1.01 3.46 -21.92
CA ASP A 290 -0.63 2.05 -21.71
C ASP A 290 0.77 1.92 -21.09
N TYR A 291 1.73 2.75 -21.52
CA TYR A 291 3.08 2.77 -20.95
C TYR A 291 3.08 3.27 -19.49
N SER A 292 2.30 4.30 -19.17
CA SER A 292 2.13 4.79 -17.79
C SER A 292 1.61 3.70 -16.86
N VAL A 293 0.64 2.90 -17.32
CA VAL A 293 0.14 1.72 -16.60
C VAL A 293 1.25 0.68 -16.44
N ALA A 294 2.01 0.37 -17.50
CA ALA A 294 3.13 -0.57 -17.41
C ALA A 294 4.22 -0.13 -16.42
N VAL A 295 4.50 1.17 -16.30
CA VAL A 295 5.40 1.72 -15.27
C VAL A 295 4.85 1.48 -13.87
N GLY A 296 3.54 1.69 -13.66
CA GLY A 296 2.86 1.39 -12.40
C GLY A 296 2.93 -0.10 -12.04
N ILE A 297 2.65 -1.00 -12.99
CA ILE A 297 2.77 -2.46 -12.80
C ILE A 297 4.21 -2.85 -12.50
N ALA A 298 5.19 -2.27 -13.20
CA ALA A 298 6.61 -2.54 -12.91
C ALA A 298 6.98 -2.15 -11.47
N TRP A 299 6.47 -1.01 -10.97
CA TRP A 299 6.63 -0.65 -9.57
C TRP A 299 6.01 -1.70 -8.64
N GLN A 300 4.79 -2.17 -8.92
CA GLN A 300 4.10 -3.18 -8.12
C GLN A 300 4.91 -4.49 -8.05
N ILE A 301 5.38 -5.00 -9.20
CA ILE A 301 6.24 -6.19 -9.29
C ILE A 301 7.48 -6.01 -8.42
N LYS A 302 8.15 -4.86 -8.53
CA LYS A 302 9.35 -4.58 -7.73
C LYS A 302 9.03 -4.55 -6.24
N ASP A 303 7.91 -3.96 -5.83
CA ASP A 303 7.48 -3.87 -4.42
C ASP A 303 7.16 -5.26 -3.86
N LEU A 304 6.42 -6.09 -4.61
CA LEU A 304 6.08 -7.47 -4.26
C LEU A 304 7.31 -8.39 -4.10
N LEU A 305 8.34 -8.22 -4.93
CA LEU A 305 9.56 -9.03 -4.86
C LEU A 305 10.37 -8.83 -3.56
N VAL A 306 10.10 -7.74 -2.82
CA VAL A 306 10.71 -7.49 -1.50
C VAL A 306 10.08 -8.40 -0.43
N ILE A 307 8.81 -8.76 -0.59
CA ILE A 307 8.05 -9.58 0.36
C ILE A 307 8.28 -11.06 0.02
N GLU A 308 8.72 -11.86 1.01
CA GLU A 308 9.13 -13.25 0.78
C GLU A 308 7.99 -14.13 0.24
N ASP A 309 6.82 -14.08 0.87
CA ASP A 309 5.65 -14.88 0.48
C ASP A 309 5.15 -14.49 -0.92
N ALA A 310 5.07 -13.19 -1.22
CA ALA A 310 4.69 -12.69 -2.53
C ALA A 310 5.70 -13.10 -3.60
N ARG A 311 7.00 -12.94 -3.33
CA ARG A 311 8.07 -13.37 -4.24
C ARG A 311 7.97 -14.87 -4.54
N LYS A 312 7.75 -15.71 -3.52
CA LYS A 312 7.58 -17.15 -3.70
C LYS A 312 6.38 -17.45 -4.60
N ALA A 313 5.22 -16.88 -4.28
CA ALA A 313 4.00 -17.06 -5.05
C ALA A 313 4.14 -16.57 -6.52
N MET A 314 4.85 -15.45 -6.74
CA MET A 314 5.16 -14.94 -8.08
C MET A 314 6.02 -15.92 -8.88
N LEU A 315 7.07 -16.45 -8.27
CA LEU A 315 7.97 -17.39 -8.94
C LEU A 315 7.26 -18.72 -9.24
N GLU A 316 6.36 -19.17 -8.38
CA GLU A 316 5.57 -20.39 -8.57
C GLU A 316 4.43 -20.26 -9.58
N SER A 317 4.14 -19.04 -10.07
CA SER A 317 3.09 -18.81 -11.06
C SER A 317 3.39 -19.44 -12.42
N SER A 318 2.35 -19.91 -13.11
CA SER A 318 2.44 -20.40 -14.49
C SER A 318 2.84 -19.32 -15.49
N ASP A 319 2.51 -18.06 -15.19
CA ASP A 319 2.63 -16.94 -16.14
C ASP A 319 3.98 -16.19 -15.99
N ILE A 320 4.89 -16.71 -15.17
CA ILE A 320 6.14 -16.03 -14.79
C ILE A 320 7.08 -15.82 -16.00
N GLU A 321 7.11 -16.76 -16.94
CA GLU A 321 7.95 -16.67 -18.13
C GLU A 321 7.42 -15.59 -19.07
N GLU A 322 6.12 -15.60 -19.36
CA GLU A 322 5.44 -14.59 -20.16
C GLU A 322 5.56 -13.20 -19.55
N LEU A 323 5.39 -13.10 -18.22
CA LEU A 323 5.58 -11.87 -17.46
C LEU A 323 6.99 -11.32 -17.66
N CYS A 324 8.01 -12.18 -17.49
CA CYS A 324 9.41 -11.81 -17.62
C CYS A 324 9.74 -11.35 -19.05
N ILE A 325 9.23 -12.03 -20.08
CA ILE A 325 9.42 -11.66 -21.49
C ILE A 325 8.77 -10.31 -21.78
N ALA A 326 7.52 -10.09 -21.35
CA ALA A 326 6.83 -8.82 -21.57
C ALA A 326 7.56 -7.66 -20.88
N LEU A 327 7.97 -7.86 -19.63
CA LEU A 327 8.71 -6.87 -18.85
C LEU A 327 10.09 -6.57 -19.46
N LYS A 328 10.77 -7.57 -20.03
CA LYS A 328 12.01 -7.40 -20.80
C LYS A 328 11.81 -6.43 -21.95
N VAL A 329 10.78 -6.64 -22.78
CA VAL A 329 10.50 -5.78 -23.94
C VAL A 329 10.23 -4.34 -23.50
N VAL A 330 9.37 -4.15 -22.49
CA VAL A 330 9.08 -2.81 -21.95
C VAL A 330 10.36 -2.15 -21.43
N SER A 331 11.20 -2.87 -20.68
CA SER A 331 12.46 -2.35 -20.14
C SER A 331 13.46 -1.93 -21.22
N GLN A 332 13.54 -2.68 -22.33
CA GLN A 332 14.40 -2.33 -23.46
C GLN A 332 13.95 -1.01 -24.10
N THR A 333 12.64 -0.83 -24.30
CA THR A 333 12.08 0.44 -24.79
C THR A 333 12.37 1.58 -23.82
N SER A 334 12.23 1.37 -22.51
CA SER A 334 12.57 2.38 -21.50
C SER A 334 14.02 2.86 -21.60
N ILE A 335 14.95 1.93 -21.81
CA ILE A 335 16.38 2.25 -21.99
C ILE A 335 16.61 2.98 -23.31
N LEU A 336 16.04 2.48 -24.40
CA LEU A 336 16.26 3.03 -25.74
C LEU A 336 15.75 4.46 -25.89
N GLN A 337 14.63 4.76 -25.24
CA GLN A 337 13.96 6.06 -25.29
C GLN A 337 14.27 6.95 -24.06
N ALA A 338 15.16 6.50 -23.16
CA ALA A 338 15.52 7.19 -21.92
C ALA A 338 14.29 7.63 -21.10
N MET A 339 13.39 6.68 -20.86
CA MET A 339 12.13 6.87 -20.13
C MET A 339 12.26 6.43 -18.66
N ASP A 340 11.13 6.13 -18.01
CA ASP A 340 11.06 5.68 -16.62
C ASP A 340 11.95 4.47 -16.30
N VAL A 341 12.54 4.50 -15.10
CA VAL A 341 13.49 3.50 -14.63
C VAL A 341 12.81 2.24 -14.07
N TYR A 342 11.53 2.33 -13.66
CA TYR A 342 10.83 1.24 -12.97
C TYR A 342 10.72 -0.06 -13.78
N PRO A 343 10.41 -0.05 -15.09
CA PRO A 343 10.44 -1.27 -15.90
C PRO A 343 11.80 -1.98 -15.87
N VAL A 344 12.90 -1.22 -15.86
CA VAL A 344 14.25 -1.79 -15.78
C VAL A 344 14.54 -2.36 -14.39
N LEU A 345 14.16 -1.65 -13.33
CA LEU A 345 14.33 -2.13 -11.94
C LEU A 345 13.51 -3.40 -11.68
N ALA A 346 12.27 -3.46 -12.18
CA ALA A 346 11.41 -4.61 -12.04
C ALA A 346 11.95 -5.81 -12.82
N TYR A 347 12.33 -5.61 -14.09
CA TYR A 347 12.91 -6.67 -14.91
C TYR A 347 14.17 -7.25 -14.28
N THR A 348 15.09 -6.39 -13.86
CA THR A 348 16.37 -6.83 -13.29
C THR A 348 16.18 -7.58 -11.97
N SER A 349 15.27 -7.10 -11.11
CA SER A 349 14.89 -7.78 -9.86
C SER A 349 14.26 -9.16 -10.12
N LEU A 350 13.30 -9.23 -11.04
CA LEU A 350 12.60 -10.47 -11.37
C LEU A 350 13.54 -11.51 -11.97
N ALA A 351 14.34 -11.11 -12.96
CA ALA A 351 15.31 -11.99 -13.62
C ALA A 351 16.38 -12.51 -12.66
N LEU A 352 16.82 -11.68 -11.71
CA LEU A 352 17.74 -12.12 -10.65
C LEU A 352 17.09 -13.21 -9.78
N HIS A 353 15.86 -13.00 -9.30
CA HIS A 353 15.17 -13.98 -8.48
C HIS A 353 14.85 -15.28 -9.22
N MET A 354 14.47 -15.22 -10.49
CA MET A 354 14.30 -16.41 -11.33
C MET A 354 15.63 -17.17 -11.49
N THR A 355 16.74 -16.47 -11.71
CA THR A 355 18.07 -17.11 -11.83
C THR A 355 18.49 -17.77 -10.52
N LEU A 356 18.29 -17.11 -9.38
CA LEU A 356 18.59 -17.66 -8.06
C LEU A 356 17.77 -18.91 -7.75
N ARG A 357 16.46 -18.90 -8.07
CA ARG A 357 15.61 -20.08 -7.91
C ARG A 357 16.12 -21.25 -8.72
N ASN A 358 16.48 -21.03 -9.99
CA ASN A 358 16.98 -22.10 -10.84
C ASN A 358 18.28 -22.71 -10.29
N LEU A 359 19.16 -21.90 -9.68
CA LEU A 359 20.37 -22.38 -9.00
C LEU A 359 20.07 -23.22 -7.74
N ASP A 360 19.04 -22.87 -6.97
CA ASP A 360 18.61 -23.64 -5.79
C ASP A 360 17.91 -24.96 -6.17
N THR A 361 17.29 -25.02 -7.36
CA THR A 361 16.58 -26.21 -7.85
C THR A 361 17.51 -27.15 -8.62
N ASP A 362 18.48 -26.58 -9.36
CA ASP A 362 19.56 -27.30 -10.03
C ASP A 362 20.86 -27.24 -9.24
N ALA A 363 20.96 -28.07 -8.20
CA ALA A 363 22.27 -28.50 -7.69
C ALA A 363 23.08 -29.31 -8.76
N GLN A 364 22.56 -29.46 -9.99
CA GLN A 364 23.21 -30.09 -11.14
C GLN A 364 22.76 -29.48 -12.50
N MET A 365 23.09 -28.23 -12.86
CA MET A 365 23.22 -27.82 -14.28
C MET A 365 24.20 -26.65 -14.49
N ASN A 366 24.73 -26.55 -15.72
CA ASN A 366 25.96 -25.87 -16.10
C ASN A 366 26.02 -24.35 -15.83
N ASP A 367 27.14 -23.96 -15.21
CA ASP A 367 27.69 -22.62 -14.90
C ASP A 367 27.59 -21.55 -16.03
N THR A 368 27.32 -21.94 -17.28
CA THR A 368 27.35 -21.04 -18.44
C THR A 368 26.09 -20.19 -18.60
N GLU A 369 24.90 -20.74 -18.33
CA GLU A 369 23.62 -20.04 -18.61
C GLU A 369 23.30 -19.00 -17.53
N ALA A 370 23.53 -19.34 -16.27
CA ALA A 370 23.47 -18.41 -15.13
C ALA A 370 24.45 -17.24 -15.27
N ARG A 371 25.64 -17.48 -15.85
CA ARG A 371 26.62 -16.44 -16.17
C ARG A 371 26.11 -15.47 -17.24
N THR A 372 25.42 -15.94 -18.27
CA THR A 372 24.82 -15.07 -19.29
C THR A 372 23.69 -14.19 -18.73
N SER A 373 22.87 -14.72 -17.82
CA SER A 373 21.82 -13.94 -17.13
C SER A 373 22.41 -12.89 -16.19
N LEU A 374 23.44 -13.26 -15.41
CA LEU A 374 24.17 -12.30 -14.56
C LEU A 374 24.94 -11.26 -15.40
N LEU A 375 25.53 -11.64 -16.52
CA LEU A 375 26.19 -10.72 -17.46
C LEU A 375 25.19 -9.75 -18.08
N SER A 376 24.00 -10.20 -18.48
CA SER A 376 22.96 -9.31 -19.01
C SER A 376 22.42 -8.36 -17.93
N LEU A 377 22.27 -8.81 -16.67
CA LEU A 377 21.97 -7.95 -15.52
C LEU A 377 23.07 -6.92 -15.24
N LEU A 378 24.34 -7.31 -15.27
CA LEU A 378 25.50 -6.41 -15.11
C LEU A 378 25.63 -5.42 -16.26
N ILE A 379 25.34 -5.82 -17.50
CA ILE A 379 25.32 -4.96 -18.69
C ILE A 379 24.17 -3.95 -18.60
N LEU A 380 22.99 -4.36 -18.11
CA LEU A 380 21.85 -3.47 -17.85
C LEU A 380 22.17 -2.45 -16.75
N TYR A 381 22.75 -2.89 -15.64
CA TYR A 381 23.14 -2.02 -14.53
C TYR A 381 24.23 -1.01 -14.94
N SER A 382 25.24 -1.44 -15.69
CA SER A 382 26.31 -0.56 -16.19
C SER A 382 25.83 0.43 -17.27
N SER A 383 24.82 0.05 -18.06
CA SER A 383 24.18 0.95 -19.04
C SER A 383 23.34 2.05 -18.37
N LEU A 384 22.79 1.80 -17.18
CA LEU A 384 22.10 2.81 -16.36
C LEU A 384 23.08 3.81 -15.75
N GLN A 385 24.27 3.38 -15.31
CA GLN A 385 25.30 4.28 -14.77
C GLN A 385 25.98 5.16 -15.82
N SER A 386 26.04 4.73 -17.09
CA SER A 386 26.69 5.52 -18.16
C SER A 386 25.83 6.67 -18.71
N ASN A 387 24.56 6.78 -18.31
CA ASN A 387 23.60 7.78 -18.79
C ASN A 387 23.22 8.83 -17.72
N TYR A 388 23.90 8.84 -16.58
CA TYR A 388 23.82 9.88 -15.55
C TYR A 388 25.16 10.62 -15.40
#